data_AF-A0A946SUX8-F1
#
_entry.id   AF-A0A946SUX8-F1
#
_cell.length_a   1.000
_cell.length_b   1.000
_cell.length_c   1.000
_cell.angle_alpha   90.00
_cell.angle_beta   90.00
_cell.angle_gamma   90.00
#
_symmetry.space_group_name_H-M   'P 1'
#
loop_
_entity.id
_entity.type
_entity.pdbx_description
1 polymer ?
#
loop_
_entity_poly.entity_id
_entity_poly.type
_entity_poly.pdbx_seq_one_letter_code
_entity_poly.pdbx_strand_id
1 'polypeptide(L)'
;MTLRIGLQASLELTVSDSDTAIAWRSGNVPVLGTPRLAALFEEVTMAALADHLEPGKTTVGMRIHLDHFAPSAVGDQIVASAEVEQIEGRRITF
;
A
#
# COMPACT_ATOMS: atom_id res chain seq x y z
N MET A 1 13.30 2.14 18.68
CA MET A 1 12.14 2.24 17.76
C MET A 1 10.96 2.88 18.49
N THR A 2 10.22 3.82 17.89
CA THR A 2 9.08 4.53 18.55
C THR A 2 7.71 4.11 18.00
N LEU A 3 7.62 2.90 17.43
CA LEU A 3 6.37 2.36 16.91
C LEU A 3 5.31 2.24 18.00
N ARG A 4 4.09 2.64 17.65
CA ARG A 4 2.90 2.54 18.48
C ARG A 4 1.67 2.31 17.61
N ILE A 5 0.62 1.77 18.22
CA ILE A 5 -0.70 1.66 17.60
C ILE A 5 -1.22 3.07 17.27
N GLY A 6 -1.93 3.21 16.14
CA GLY A 6 -2.50 4.47 15.66
C GLY A 6 -1.53 5.35 14.86
N LEU A 7 -0.32 4.87 14.53
CA LEU A 7 0.50 5.52 13.50
C LEU A 7 -0.19 5.38 12.15
N GLN A 8 -0.29 6.47 11.39
CA GLN A 8 -1.08 6.50 10.17
C GLN A 8 -0.41 7.30 9.05
N ALA A 9 -0.75 6.96 7.81
CA ALA A 9 -0.42 7.74 6.63
C ALA A 9 -1.54 7.63 5.59
N SER A 10 -1.55 8.57 4.64
CA SER A 10 -2.42 8.56 3.47
C SER A 10 -1.62 8.96 2.24
N LEU A 11 -1.86 8.30 1.11
CA LEU A 11 -1.27 8.59 -0.19
C LEU A 11 -2.36 8.69 -1.25
N GLU A 12 -2.12 9.54 -2.23
CA GLU A 12 -2.99 9.67 -3.40
C GLU A 12 -2.27 9.15 -4.65
N LEU A 13 -3.00 8.39 -5.46
CA LEU A 13 -2.56 7.90 -6.76
C LEU A 13 -3.59 8.30 -7.82
N THR A 14 -3.19 9.09 -8.81
CA THR A 14 -3.94 9.19 -10.05
C THR A 14 -3.54 8.04 -10.95
N VAL A 15 -4.50 7.18 -11.32
CA VAL A 15 -4.23 6.00 -12.14
C VAL A 15 -3.68 6.43 -13.50
N SER A 16 -2.50 5.94 -13.84
CA SER A 16 -1.83 6.15 -15.13
C SER A 16 -1.77 4.85 -15.93
N ASP A 17 -1.31 4.93 -17.19
CA ASP A 17 -1.12 3.74 -18.04
C ASP A 17 -0.17 2.70 -17.39
N SER A 18 0.83 3.14 -16.63
CA SER A 18 1.77 2.26 -15.92
C SER A 18 1.17 1.55 -14.71
N ASP A 19 0.01 1.98 -14.23
CA ASP A 19 -0.68 1.37 -13.08
C ASP A 19 -1.65 0.26 -13.52
N THR A 20 -1.88 0.14 -14.83
CA THR A 20 -2.93 -0.73 -15.36
C THR A 20 -2.62 -2.21 -15.20
N ALA A 21 -3.67 -3.03 -15.19
CA ALA A 21 -3.56 -4.48 -15.18
C ALA A 21 -2.75 -5.02 -16.36
N ILE A 22 -2.80 -4.33 -17.51
CA ILE A 22 -1.98 -4.63 -18.71
C ILE A 22 -0.50 -4.36 -18.42
N ALA A 23 -0.14 -3.16 -17.94
CA ALA A 23 1.23 -2.80 -17.62
C ALA A 23 1.86 -3.74 -16.58
N TRP A 24 1.06 -4.16 -15.60
CA TRP A 24 1.46 -5.10 -14.55
C TRP A 24 1.31 -6.57 -14.92
N ARG A 25 0.87 -6.89 -16.15
CA ARG A 25 0.68 -8.27 -16.66
C ARG A 25 -0.23 -9.12 -15.77
N SER A 26 -1.18 -8.48 -15.09
CA SER A 26 -2.16 -9.11 -14.18
C SER A 26 -3.56 -9.22 -14.79
N GLY A 27 -3.79 -8.56 -15.92
CA GLY A 27 -5.04 -8.60 -16.65
C GLY A 27 -4.91 -7.98 -18.04
N ASN A 28 -6.00 -7.91 -18.78
CA ASN A 28 -6.06 -7.46 -20.18
C ASN A 28 -6.91 -6.20 -20.38
N VAL A 29 -7.26 -5.50 -19.29
CA VAL A 29 -8.09 -4.29 -19.30
C VAL A 29 -7.31 -3.06 -18.78
N PRO A 30 -7.53 -1.85 -19.34
CA PRO A 30 -6.80 -0.64 -18.97
C PRO A 30 -7.39 0.01 -17.70
N VAL A 31 -7.40 -0.74 -16.60
CA VAL A 31 -7.83 -0.29 -15.27
C VAL A 31 -6.74 -0.63 -14.26
N LEU A 32 -6.75 0.02 -13.09
CA LEU A 32 -5.81 -0.23 -12.00
C LEU A 32 -5.61 -1.73 -11.78
N GLY A 33 -4.37 -2.19 -11.79
CA GLY A 33 -4.04 -3.58 -11.54
C GLY A 33 -4.10 -3.93 -10.05
N THR A 34 -4.64 -5.10 -9.72
CA THR A 34 -4.55 -5.65 -8.35
C THR A 34 -3.13 -5.64 -7.76
N PRO A 35 -2.05 -6.03 -8.49
CA PRO A 35 -0.71 -5.95 -7.92
C PRO A 35 -0.22 -4.51 -7.70
N ARG A 36 -0.70 -3.53 -8.50
CA ARG A 36 -0.40 -2.12 -8.26
C ARG A 36 -1.08 -1.60 -7.00
N LEU A 37 -2.32 -2.02 -6.74
CA LEU A 37 -3.05 -1.72 -5.51
C LEU A 37 -2.34 -2.34 -4.29
N ALA A 38 -1.88 -3.58 -4.39
CA ALA A 38 -1.05 -4.20 -3.35
C ALA A 38 0.22 -3.39 -3.06
N ALA A 39 0.93 -2.96 -4.11
CA ALA A 39 2.10 -2.10 -3.97
C ALA A 39 1.76 -0.75 -3.33
N LEU A 40 0.61 -0.15 -3.66
CA LEU A 40 0.17 1.12 -3.05
C LEU A 40 -0.08 0.96 -1.54
N PHE A 41 -0.62 -0.19 -1.11
CA PHE A 41 -0.76 -0.51 0.32
C PHE A 41 0.61 -0.70 1.00
N GLU A 42 1.59 -1.35 0.34
CA GLU A 42 2.95 -1.41 0.86
C GLU A 42 3.61 -0.02 0.97
N GLU A 43 3.39 0.86 0.00
CA GLU A 43 3.89 2.24 0.03
C GLU A 43 3.33 3.04 1.22
N VAL A 44 2.00 3.02 1.43
CA VAL A 44 1.39 3.80 2.52
C VAL A 44 1.70 3.22 3.91
N THR A 45 1.80 1.88 4.04
CA THR A 45 2.24 1.26 5.30
C THR A 45 3.70 1.58 5.62
N MET A 46 4.57 1.62 4.62
CA MET A 46 5.95 2.11 4.77
C MET A 46 5.99 3.59 5.19
N ALA A 47 5.16 4.43 4.56
CA ALA A 47 5.07 5.86 4.90
C ALA A 47 4.63 6.08 6.35
N ALA A 48 3.68 5.29 6.85
CA ALA A 48 3.23 5.35 8.24
C ALA A 48 4.33 5.02 9.28
N LEU A 49 5.39 4.31 8.88
CA LEU A 49 6.48 3.88 9.76
C LEU A 49 7.78 4.67 9.57
N ALA A 50 7.95 5.41 8.48
CA ALA A 50 9.24 5.92 8.01
C ALA A 50 10.04 6.66 9.10
N ASP A 51 9.40 7.55 9.87
CA ASP A 51 10.05 8.37 10.91
C ASP A 51 10.21 7.64 12.26
N HIS A 52 9.75 6.40 12.35
CA HIS A 52 9.71 5.62 13.60
C HIS A 52 10.66 4.43 13.62
N LEU A 53 11.26 4.12 12.47
CA LEU A 53 12.27 3.06 12.33
C LEU A 53 13.64 3.54 12.81
N GLU A 54 14.44 2.60 13.30
CA GLU A 54 15.83 2.88 13.67
C GLU A 54 16.70 3.07 12.41
N PRO A 55 17.78 3.87 12.49
CA PRO A 55 18.71 4.03 11.38
C PRO A 55 19.19 2.69 10.82
N GLY A 56 19.12 2.52 9.51
CA GLY A 56 19.51 1.29 8.82
C GLY A 56 18.53 0.12 8.95
N LYS A 57 17.31 0.35 9.47
CA LYS A 57 16.21 -0.63 9.46
C LYS A 57 15.17 -0.28 8.40
N THR A 58 14.50 -1.33 7.92
CA THR A 58 13.35 -1.25 7.02
C THR A 58 12.34 -2.33 7.39
N THR A 59 11.19 -2.35 6.74
CA THR A 59 10.19 -3.42 6.85
C THR A 59 10.09 -4.19 5.53
N VAL A 60 9.45 -5.37 5.59
CA VAL A 60 9.18 -6.23 4.43
C VAL A 60 7.77 -6.79 4.60
N GLY A 61 6.96 -6.72 3.54
CA GLY A 61 5.63 -7.34 3.51
C GLY A 61 5.71 -8.86 3.65
N MET A 62 4.95 -9.43 4.60
CA MET A 62 4.91 -10.88 4.83
C MET A 62 3.59 -11.52 4.38
N ARG A 63 2.50 -10.75 4.40
CA ARG A 63 1.15 -11.18 4.02
C ARG A 63 0.35 -9.96 3.64
N ILE A 64 -0.39 -10.05 2.54
CA ILE A 64 -1.42 -9.10 2.18
C ILE A 64 -2.74 -9.85 1.97
N HIS A 65 -3.83 -9.24 2.41
CA HIS A 65 -5.18 -9.67 2.10
C HIS A 65 -5.92 -8.43 1.64
N LEU A 66 -6.43 -8.44 0.42
CA LEU A 66 -7.08 -7.29 -0.19
C LEU A 66 -8.28 -7.76 -1.00
N ASP A 67 -9.35 -6.99 -0.95
CA ASP A 67 -10.50 -7.11 -1.82
C ASP A 67 -10.50 -5.95 -2.81
N HIS A 68 -10.42 -6.26 -4.11
CA HIS A 68 -10.43 -5.27 -5.18
C HIS A 68 -11.83 -5.20 -5.79
N PHE A 69 -12.71 -4.41 -5.17
CA PHE A 69 -14.16 -4.46 -5.41
C PHE A 69 -14.61 -3.88 -6.74
N ALA A 70 -13.93 -2.86 -7.25
CA ALA A 70 -14.35 -2.13 -8.44
C ALA A 70 -13.17 -1.76 -9.33
N PRO A 71 -13.33 -1.81 -10.67
CA PRO A 71 -12.31 -1.31 -11.57
C PRO A 71 -12.18 0.22 -11.44
N SER A 72 -10.93 0.71 -11.47
CA SER A 72 -10.63 2.15 -11.53
C SER A 72 -9.91 2.46 -12.83
N ALA A 73 -10.46 3.37 -13.63
CA ALA A 73 -9.94 3.72 -14.95
C ALA A 73 -8.72 4.65 -14.86
N VAL A 74 -7.97 4.76 -15.95
CA VAL A 74 -6.92 5.78 -16.09
C VAL A 74 -7.52 7.17 -15.90
N GLY A 75 -6.89 7.98 -15.05
CA GLY A 75 -7.35 9.31 -14.64
C GLY A 75 -8.14 9.32 -13.32
N ASP A 76 -8.63 8.18 -12.84
CA ASP A 76 -9.30 8.11 -11.53
C ASP A 76 -8.29 8.37 -10.40
N GLN A 77 -8.76 8.99 -9.32
CA GLN A 77 -7.97 9.23 -8.12
C GLN A 77 -8.28 8.16 -7.07
N ILE A 78 -7.22 7.55 -6.54
CA ILE A 78 -7.26 6.54 -5.49
C ILE A 78 -6.60 7.12 -4.26
N VAL A 79 -7.26 7.00 -3.12
CA VAL A 79 -6.70 7.33 -1.81
C VAL A 79 -6.45 6.03 -1.06
N ALA A 80 -5.20 5.78 -0.68
CA ALA A 80 -4.83 4.68 0.18
C ALA A 80 -4.44 5.23 1.54
N SER A 81 -4.99 4.64 2.60
CA SER A 81 -4.67 4.95 3.99
C SER A 81 -4.23 3.69 4.71
N ALA A 82 -3.32 3.84 5.67
CA ALA A 82 -2.93 2.78 6.59
C ALA A 82 -2.87 3.32 8.02
N GLU A 83 -3.27 2.50 8.98
CA GLU A 83 -3.16 2.74 10.41
C GLU A 83 -2.56 1.50 11.07
N VAL A 84 -1.59 1.65 11.98
CA VAL A 84 -1.06 0.52 12.73
C VAL A 84 -2.10 0.04 13.73
N GLU A 85 -2.69 -1.13 13.47
CA GLU A 85 -3.69 -1.76 14.34
C GLU A 85 -3.05 -2.57 15.47
N GLN A 86 -1.95 -3.26 15.20
CA GLN A 86 -1.32 -4.18 16.16
C GLN A 86 0.19 -4.28 15.99
N ILE A 87 0.92 -4.42 17.11
CA ILE A 87 2.37 -4.66 17.14
C ILE A 87 2.69 -5.88 18.00
N GLU A 88 3.32 -6.89 17.39
CA GLU A 88 3.74 -8.14 18.04
C GLU A 88 5.25 -8.35 17.79
N GLY A 89 6.08 -7.80 18.67
CA GLY A 89 7.54 -7.83 18.50
C GLY A 89 7.97 -7.07 17.24
N ARG A 90 8.38 -7.79 16.18
CA ARG A 90 8.77 -7.21 14.88
C ARG A 90 7.67 -7.27 13.82
N ARG A 91 6.53 -7.88 14.15
CA ARG A 91 5.37 -7.97 13.26
C ARG A 91 4.44 -6.80 13.53
N ILE A 92 4.05 -6.12 12.46
CA ILE A 92 3.15 -4.97 12.49
C ILE A 92 1.98 -5.33 11.59
N THR A 93 0.77 -5.14 12.10
CA THR A 93 -0.47 -5.29 11.32
C THR A 93 -1.09 -3.92 11.14
N PHE A 94 -1.62 -3.71 9.93
CA PHE A 94 -2.33 -2.52 9.50
C PHE A 94 -3.71 -2.90 8.99
#